data_AF-A0A517S7Z1-F1
#
_entry.id   AF-A0A517S7Z1-F1
#
_cell.length_a   1.000
_cell.length_b   1.000
_cell.length_c   1.000
_cell.angle_alpha   90.00
_cell.angle_beta   90.00
_cell.angle_gamma   90.00
#
_symmetry.space_group_name_H-M   'P 1'
#
loop_
_entity.id
_entity.type
_entity.pdbx_description
1 polymer ?
#
loop_
_entity_poly.entity_id
_entity_poly.type
_entity_poly.pdbx_seq_one_letter_code
_entity_poly.pdbx_strand_id
1 'polypeptide(L)'
;MSRVITKQLENRPHFVTECTLLVEGIHNGSGGPLYYPADELQRSAPRWNGIPIVLYHPVVNGVGVSAMSPEVFTNRRVGFCFGARMIGNRLVADAWLDVERLQIVDYDLFVQLNKGEGPIEVSTGLFTSNSPERGIFNGVAYTAVARTHLPDHLALLPGQVGACSVDAGCGLLRNSENRELDQFDHLAEIFPFLNDVYEPETDDAQSEEAAEEDEIVAYYFGSGGAPI
;
A
#
# COMPACT_ATOMS: atom_id res chain seq x y z
N MET A 1 -4.87 -17.09 3.60
CA MET A 1 -3.69 -16.66 4.39
C MET A 1 -2.58 -16.29 3.44
N SER A 2 -2.06 -15.06 3.54
CA SER A 2 -0.88 -14.63 2.80
C SER A 2 0.33 -15.43 3.29
N ARG A 3 0.98 -16.18 2.39
CA ARG A 3 1.99 -17.17 2.74
C ARG A 3 3.35 -16.49 2.91
N VAL A 4 3.81 -16.35 4.16
CA VAL A 4 5.24 -16.07 4.44
C VAL A 4 6.03 -17.33 4.20
N ILE A 5 7.09 -17.24 3.40
CA ILE A 5 8.06 -18.32 3.20
C ILE A 5 9.47 -17.83 3.52
N THR A 6 10.37 -18.74 3.83
CA THR A 6 11.78 -18.40 4.05
C THR A 6 12.61 -18.80 2.83
N LYS A 7 13.44 -17.87 2.33
CA LYS A 7 14.40 -18.10 1.23
C LYS A 7 15.77 -17.54 1.59
N GLN A 8 16.81 -17.97 0.87
CA GLN A 8 18.17 -17.45 1.05
C GLN A 8 18.44 -16.29 0.07
N LEU A 9 19.05 -15.22 0.58
CA LEU A 9 19.64 -14.12 -0.19
C LEU A 9 20.90 -13.67 0.55
N GLU A 10 22.02 -13.46 -0.16
CA GLU A 10 23.30 -13.09 0.45
C GLU A 10 23.78 -14.07 1.55
N ASN A 11 23.50 -15.38 1.40
CA ASN A 11 23.75 -16.42 2.41
C ASN A 11 23.01 -16.22 3.76
N ARG A 12 21.97 -15.39 3.78
CA ARG A 12 21.17 -15.08 4.97
C ARG A 12 19.70 -15.47 4.76
N PRO A 13 19.00 -15.95 5.80
CA PRO A 13 17.59 -16.25 5.71
C PRO A 13 16.76 -14.96 5.59
N HIS A 14 15.82 -14.96 4.65
CA HIS A 14 14.88 -13.88 4.43
C HIS A 14 13.45 -14.39 4.47
N PHE A 15 12.58 -13.70 5.21
CA PHE A 15 11.14 -13.84 5.00
C PHE A 15 10.78 -13.26 3.65
N VAL A 16 9.94 -13.96 2.90
CA VAL A 16 9.43 -13.53 1.60
C VAL A 16 7.92 -13.60 1.63
N THR A 17 7.29 -12.45 1.39
CA THR A 17 5.84 -12.32 1.30
C THR A 17 5.48 -11.17 0.36
N GLU A 18 4.31 -11.27 -0.26
CA GLU A 18 3.77 -10.23 -1.12
C GLU A 18 3.38 -8.99 -0.31
N CYS A 19 3.70 -7.83 -0.88
CA CYS A 19 3.38 -6.49 -0.38
C CYS A 19 2.64 -5.73 -1.47
N THR A 20 1.52 -5.09 -1.13
CA THR A 20 0.96 -4.04 -1.98
C THR A 20 1.65 -2.73 -1.63
N LEU A 21 2.41 -2.17 -2.56
CA LEU A 21 3.22 -0.96 -2.38
C LEU A 21 2.35 0.30 -2.50
N LEU A 22 1.55 0.35 -3.57
CA LEU A 22 0.65 1.45 -3.91
C LEU A 22 -0.59 0.90 -4.62
N VAL A 23 -1.71 1.57 -4.47
CA VAL A 23 -2.94 1.37 -5.25
C VAL A 23 -3.19 2.62 -6.08
N GLU A 24 -3.75 2.50 -7.28
CA GLU A 24 -4.23 3.66 -8.02
C GLU A 24 -5.18 4.50 -7.15
N GLY A 25 -4.96 5.81 -7.11
CA GLY A 25 -5.80 6.70 -6.34
C GLY A 25 -5.08 7.92 -5.82
N ILE A 26 -5.70 8.58 -4.84
CA ILE A 26 -5.19 9.81 -4.25
C ILE A 26 -4.47 9.48 -2.95
N HIS A 27 -3.19 9.84 -2.87
CA HIS A 27 -2.36 9.61 -1.69
C HIS A 27 -1.88 10.93 -1.10
N ASN A 28 -2.03 11.06 0.21
CA ASN A 28 -1.65 12.25 0.95
C ASN A 28 -0.23 12.12 1.50
N GLY A 29 0.75 12.42 0.65
CA GLY A 29 2.16 12.51 1.03
C GLY A 29 2.58 13.92 1.42
N SER A 30 3.89 14.17 1.48
CA SER A 30 4.47 15.50 1.73
C SER A 30 4.10 16.55 0.68
N GLY A 31 3.71 16.12 -0.53
CA GLY A 31 3.23 16.98 -1.62
C GLY A 31 1.72 17.30 -1.56
N GLY A 32 1.00 16.83 -0.54
CA GLY A 32 -0.46 16.94 -0.47
C GLY A 32 -1.20 15.85 -1.26
N PRO A 33 -2.49 16.04 -1.57
CA PRO A 33 -3.33 15.05 -2.25
C PRO A 33 -2.99 14.97 -3.75
N LEU A 34 -2.07 14.07 -4.08
CA LEU A 34 -1.67 13.80 -5.45
C LEU A 34 -2.41 12.57 -5.99
N TYR A 35 -2.84 12.62 -7.25
CA TYR A 35 -3.37 11.45 -7.94
C TYR A 35 -2.24 10.60 -8.54
N TYR A 36 -2.24 9.31 -8.21
CA TYR A 36 -1.28 8.30 -8.69
C TYR A 36 -2.02 7.38 -9.67
N PRO A 37 -1.90 7.61 -10.99
CA PRO A 37 -2.63 6.83 -11.98
C PRO A 37 -2.00 5.46 -12.22
N ALA A 38 -2.81 4.46 -12.54
CA ALA A 38 -2.37 3.07 -12.73
C ALA A 38 -1.27 2.93 -13.80
N ASP A 39 -1.30 3.74 -14.85
CA ASP A 39 -0.32 3.70 -15.94
C ASP A 39 1.08 4.16 -15.50
N GLU A 40 1.18 5.12 -14.57
CA GLU A 40 2.45 5.52 -13.95
C GLU A 40 2.94 4.46 -12.96
N LEU A 41 2.03 3.84 -12.19
CA LEU A 41 2.36 2.72 -11.31
C LEU A 41 2.95 1.55 -12.12
N GLN A 42 2.28 1.14 -13.20
CA GLN A 42 2.71 0.10 -14.13
C GLN A 42 4.08 0.40 -14.74
N ARG A 43 4.30 1.62 -15.24
CA ARG A 43 5.59 2.05 -15.81
C ARG A 43 6.71 2.05 -14.78
N SER A 44 6.39 2.28 -13.50
CA SER A 44 7.37 2.30 -12.41
C SER A 44 7.71 0.91 -11.86
N ALA A 45 6.87 -0.11 -12.10
CA ALA A 45 7.00 -1.41 -11.45
C ALA A 45 8.42 -2.03 -11.56
N PRO A 46 9.08 -2.07 -12.73
CA PRO A 46 10.43 -2.64 -12.82
C PRO A 46 11.46 -1.92 -11.95
N ARG A 47 11.26 -0.63 -11.65
CA ARG A 47 12.18 0.21 -10.85
C ARG A 47 12.13 -0.10 -9.36
N TRP A 48 11.10 -0.82 -8.90
CA TRP A 48 11.01 -1.25 -7.51
C TRP A 48 11.90 -2.45 -7.18
N ASN A 49 12.41 -3.17 -8.19
CA ASN A 49 13.28 -4.30 -7.95
C ASN A 49 14.66 -3.84 -7.44
N GLY A 50 15.07 -4.37 -6.29
CA GLY A 50 16.31 -3.99 -5.60
C GLY A 50 16.18 -2.76 -4.71
N ILE A 51 15.00 -2.14 -4.62
CA ILE A 51 14.76 -0.99 -3.73
C ILE A 51 14.80 -1.45 -2.27
N PRO A 52 15.52 -0.74 -1.37
CA PRO A 52 15.62 -1.12 0.02
C PRO A 52 14.27 -1.02 0.74
N ILE A 53 14.02 -2.00 1.61
CA ILE A 53 12.97 -1.95 2.61
C ILE A 53 13.61 -1.47 3.91
N VAL A 54 13.04 -0.46 4.54
CA VAL A 54 13.52 0.15 5.79
C VAL A 54 12.45 0.08 6.87
N LEU A 55 12.88 0.09 8.13
CA LEU A 55 11.98 0.25 9.26
C LEU A 55 11.74 1.75 9.52
N TYR A 56 10.49 2.19 9.42
CA TYR A 56 10.07 3.60 9.42
C TYR A 56 10.70 4.45 8.31
N HIS A 57 10.13 5.63 8.06
CA HIS A 57 10.75 6.58 7.14
C HIS A 57 12.08 7.11 7.72
N PRO A 58 13.17 7.10 6.94
CA PRO A 58 14.45 7.62 7.39
C PRO A 58 14.41 9.14 7.49
N VAL A 59 14.76 9.66 8.67
CA VAL A 59 14.72 11.08 9.00
C VAL A 59 16.04 11.49 9.68
N VAL A 60 16.57 12.65 9.31
CA VAL A 60 17.74 13.29 9.94
C VAL A 60 17.36 14.73 10.29
N ASN A 61 17.50 15.11 11.56
CA ASN A 61 17.13 16.45 12.05
C ASN A 61 15.69 16.88 11.68
N GLY A 62 14.74 15.94 11.70
CA GLY A 62 13.34 16.18 11.34
C GLY A 62 13.07 16.25 9.83
N VAL A 63 14.10 16.10 8.99
CA VAL A 63 13.99 16.12 7.52
C VAL A 63 14.07 14.70 6.98
N GLY A 64 13.12 14.32 6.12
CA GLY A 64 13.16 13.04 5.41
C GLY A 64 14.39 12.95 4.51
N VAL A 65 15.10 11.82 4.57
CA VAL A 65 16.30 11.57 3.75
C VAL A 65 16.11 10.35 2.86
N SER A 66 16.94 10.21 1.83
CA SER A 66 16.93 9.03 0.97
C SER A 66 17.47 7.79 1.70
N ALA A 67 16.78 6.67 1.54
CA ALA A 67 17.26 5.36 1.99
C ALA A 67 18.42 4.81 1.15
N MET A 68 18.67 5.42 -0.01
CA MET A 68 19.73 5.04 -0.95
C MET A 68 21.08 5.71 -0.61
N SER A 69 21.14 6.55 0.41
CA SER A 69 22.43 7.03 0.94
C SER A 69 23.21 5.88 1.60
N PRO A 70 24.55 5.80 1.48
CA PRO A 70 25.32 4.69 2.03
C PRO A 70 25.08 4.45 3.53
N GLU A 71 24.93 5.53 4.29
CA GLU A 71 24.69 5.46 5.73
C GLU A 71 23.31 4.86 6.06
N VAL A 72 22.24 5.38 5.45
CA VAL A 72 20.87 4.89 5.71
C VAL A 72 20.70 3.47 5.15
N PHE A 73 21.23 3.21 3.96
CA PHE A 73 21.18 1.90 3.32
C PHE A 73 21.86 0.82 4.19
N THR A 74 22.98 1.15 4.84
CA THR A 74 23.70 0.21 5.72
C THR A 74 22.99 0.03 7.07
N ASN A 75 22.47 1.13 7.64
CA ASN A 75 22.03 1.14 9.04
C ASN A 75 20.51 0.96 9.25
N ARG A 76 19.67 1.21 8.24
CA ARG A 76 18.20 1.18 8.38
C ARG A 76 17.51 0.13 7.52
N ARG A 77 18.15 -0.34 6.45
CA ARG A 77 17.60 -1.37 5.56
C ARG A 77 17.36 -2.66 6.32
N VAL A 78 16.16 -3.23 6.24
CA VAL A 78 15.79 -4.55 6.75
C VAL A 78 15.52 -5.57 5.64
N GLY A 79 15.56 -5.14 4.38
CA GLY A 79 15.26 -6.02 3.25
C GLY A 79 15.30 -5.32 1.90
N PHE A 80 14.68 -5.98 0.91
CA PHE A 80 14.58 -5.50 -0.47
C PHE A 80 13.24 -5.88 -1.11
N CYS A 81 12.78 -5.06 -2.05
CA CYS A 81 11.68 -5.39 -2.94
C CYS A 81 12.18 -6.14 -4.17
N PHE A 82 11.49 -7.22 -4.58
CA PHE A 82 11.73 -7.93 -5.84
C PHE A 82 10.42 -8.39 -6.46
N GLY A 83 10.43 -8.80 -7.74
CA GLY A 83 9.23 -9.31 -8.42
C GLY A 83 8.11 -8.28 -8.54
N ALA A 84 8.47 -6.99 -8.63
CA ALA A 84 7.51 -5.91 -8.66
C ALA A 84 6.69 -5.91 -9.97
N ARG A 85 5.37 -5.81 -9.84
CA ARG A 85 4.39 -5.98 -10.93
C ARG A 85 3.05 -5.32 -10.60
N MET A 86 2.21 -5.14 -11.60
CA MET A 86 0.81 -4.76 -11.39
C MET A 86 -0.06 -6.00 -11.21
N ILE A 87 -1.05 -5.91 -10.33
CA ILE A 87 -2.18 -6.83 -10.21
C ILE A 87 -3.45 -5.96 -10.12
N GLY A 88 -4.25 -5.95 -11.18
CA GLY A 88 -5.35 -4.99 -11.33
C GLY A 88 -4.82 -3.55 -11.22
N ASN A 89 -5.42 -2.76 -10.33
CA ASN A 89 -5.01 -1.38 -10.07
C ASN A 89 -3.91 -1.23 -8.99
N ARG A 90 -3.28 -2.33 -8.57
CA ARG A 90 -2.30 -2.35 -7.47
C ARG A 90 -0.90 -2.64 -7.96
N LEU A 91 0.05 -1.85 -7.48
CA LEU A 91 1.47 -2.13 -7.60
C LEU A 91 1.91 -3.00 -6.43
N VAL A 92 2.33 -4.22 -6.73
CA VAL A 92 2.77 -5.21 -5.75
C VAL A 92 4.24 -5.59 -5.95
N ALA A 93 4.90 -6.06 -4.89
CA ALA A 93 6.22 -6.68 -4.95
C ALA A 93 6.36 -7.75 -3.86
N ASP A 94 7.30 -8.67 -4.03
CA ASP A 94 7.75 -9.54 -2.96
C ASP A 94 8.69 -8.75 -2.05
N ALA A 95 8.35 -8.66 -0.76
CA ALA A 95 9.23 -8.12 0.27
C ALA A 95 10.14 -9.23 0.78
N TRP A 96 11.45 -9.07 0.60
CA TRP A 96 12.48 -9.96 1.11
C TRP A 96 13.11 -9.33 2.35
N LEU A 97 12.76 -9.82 3.53
CA LEU A 97 13.12 -9.22 4.82
C LEU A 97 14.12 -10.10 5.57
N ASP A 98 15.30 -9.56 5.89
CA ASP A 98 16.38 -10.26 6.57
C ASP A 98 15.94 -10.67 7.99
N VAL A 99 15.83 -11.98 8.20
CA VAL A 99 15.28 -12.57 9.43
C VAL A 99 16.14 -12.20 10.64
N GLU A 100 17.45 -12.37 10.53
CA GLU A 100 18.39 -12.10 11.62
C GLU A 100 18.42 -10.62 11.95
N ARG A 101 18.34 -9.75 10.94
CA ARG A 101 18.34 -8.31 11.16
C ARG A 101 17.06 -7.86 11.88
N LEU A 102 15.90 -8.37 11.48
CA LEU A 102 14.64 -8.09 12.16
C LEU A 102 14.68 -8.51 13.62
N GLN A 103 15.24 -9.68 13.95
CA GLN A 103 15.41 -10.12 15.35
C GLN A 103 16.19 -9.12 16.21
N ILE A 104 17.09 -8.35 15.61
CA ILE A 104 17.93 -7.35 16.29
C ILE A 104 17.21 -6.00 16.40
N VAL A 105 16.57 -5.55 15.32
CA VAL A 105 16.07 -4.16 15.22
C VAL A 105 14.60 -4.01 15.59
N ASP A 106 13.80 -5.08 15.45
CA ASP A 106 12.36 -5.09 15.77
C ASP A 106 11.88 -6.54 15.98
N TYR A 107 12.01 -7.02 17.23
CA TYR A 107 11.69 -8.41 17.58
C TYR A 107 10.20 -8.72 17.44
N ASP A 108 9.32 -7.76 17.72
CA ASP A 108 7.86 -7.96 17.62
C ASP A 108 7.44 -8.12 16.15
N LEU A 109 7.99 -7.30 15.25
CA LEU A 109 7.80 -7.47 13.81
C LEU A 109 8.35 -8.81 13.31
N PHE A 110 9.51 -9.25 13.81
CA PHE A 110 10.04 -10.60 13.52
C PHE A 110 9.04 -11.69 13.92
N VAL A 111 8.50 -11.64 15.15
CA VAL A 111 7.52 -12.63 15.64
C VAL A 111 6.26 -12.60 14.78
N GLN A 112 5.76 -11.42 14.46
CA GLN A 112 4.59 -11.22 13.61
C GLN A 112 4.77 -11.87 12.23
N LEU A 113 5.88 -11.57 11.55
CA LEU A 113 6.22 -12.14 10.24
C LEU A 113 6.43 -13.66 10.31
N ASN A 114 7.12 -14.14 11.34
CA ASN A 114 7.39 -15.57 11.52
C ASN A 114 6.10 -16.38 11.70
N LYS A 115 5.06 -15.78 12.31
CA LYS A 115 3.74 -16.40 12.45
C LYS A 115 2.80 -16.13 11.26
N GLY A 116 3.13 -15.15 10.41
CA GLY A 116 2.26 -14.69 9.33
C GLY A 116 0.99 -14.02 9.86
N GLU A 117 1.07 -13.32 10.99
CA GLU A 117 -0.08 -12.78 11.71
C GLU A 117 -0.32 -11.30 11.40
N GLY A 118 -1.55 -10.98 10.98
CA GLY A 118 -2.02 -9.60 10.86
C GLY A 118 -1.36 -8.79 9.75
N PRO A 119 -2.07 -7.79 9.21
CA PRO A 119 -1.49 -6.91 8.22
C PRO A 119 -0.40 -6.01 8.85
N ILE A 120 0.57 -5.62 8.03
CA ILE A 120 1.59 -4.63 8.41
C ILE A 120 1.44 -3.43 7.49
N GLU A 121 1.30 -2.26 8.10
CA GLU A 121 1.25 -0.97 7.44
C GLU A 121 2.57 -0.66 6.74
N VAL A 122 2.46 -0.01 5.57
CA VAL A 122 3.62 0.36 4.76
C VAL A 122 3.46 1.74 4.18
N SER A 123 4.58 2.33 3.79
CA SER A 123 4.59 3.59 3.03
C SER A 123 5.72 3.59 2.03
N THR A 124 5.56 4.33 0.95
CA THR A 124 6.58 4.45 -0.10
C THR A 124 7.28 5.80 -0.03
N GLY A 125 8.61 5.78 -0.05
CA GLY A 125 9.41 6.95 -0.42
C GLY A 125 9.70 6.90 -1.92
N LEU A 126 9.31 7.93 -2.65
CA LEU A 126 9.59 8.06 -4.08
C LEU A 126 9.65 9.52 -4.50
N PHE A 127 10.37 9.77 -5.59
CA PHE A 127 10.37 11.06 -6.27
C PHE A 127 9.39 11.03 -7.43
N THR A 128 8.71 12.16 -7.64
CA THR A 128 7.75 12.34 -8.74
C THR A 128 7.97 13.71 -9.37
N SER A 129 7.71 13.80 -10.67
CA SER A 129 7.32 15.06 -11.30
C SER A 129 5.82 15.24 -11.14
N ASN A 130 5.33 16.43 -10.78
CA ASN A 130 3.91 16.64 -10.56
C ASN A 130 3.32 17.55 -11.65
N SER A 131 2.38 17.02 -12.43
CA SER A 131 1.62 17.83 -13.39
C SER A 131 0.53 18.61 -12.65
N PRO A 132 0.42 19.94 -12.79
CA PRO A 132 -0.52 20.78 -12.04
C PRO A 132 -1.95 20.69 -12.58
N GLU A 133 -2.43 19.47 -12.77
CA GLU A 133 -3.79 19.14 -13.18
C GLU A 133 -4.62 18.84 -11.92
N ARG A 134 -5.72 19.57 -11.74
CA ARG A 134 -6.68 19.32 -10.66
C ARG A 134 -7.84 18.49 -11.19
N GLY A 135 -8.40 17.64 -10.35
CA GLY A 135 -9.56 16.84 -10.72
C GLY A 135 -10.17 16.10 -9.55
N ILE A 136 -11.06 15.17 -9.87
CA ILE A 136 -11.74 14.30 -8.92
C ILE A 136 -11.52 12.86 -9.37
N PHE A 137 -11.12 11.99 -8.44
CA PHE A 137 -11.02 10.56 -8.64
C PHE A 137 -11.82 9.86 -7.54
N ASN A 138 -12.80 9.03 -7.93
CA ASN A 138 -13.71 8.33 -7.00
C ASN A 138 -14.32 9.26 -5.92
N GLY A 139 -14.74 10.46 -6.32
CA GLY A 139 -15.36 11.45 -5.42
C GLY A 139 -14.38 12.26 -4.56
N VAL A 140 -13.07 12.00 -4.63
CA VAL A 140 -12.05 12.73 -3.87
C VAL A 140 -11.26 13.66 -4.80
N ALA A 141 -11.04 14.90 -4.36
CA ALA A 141 -10.31 15.90 -5.15
C ALA A 141 -8.79 15.75 -5.02
N TYR A 142 -8.06 15.96 -6.11
CA TYR A 142 -6.59 16.02 -6.14
C TYR A 142 -6.08 17.35 -6.69
N THR A 143 -4.86 17.74 -6.27
CA THR A 143 -4.27 19.03 -6.62
C THR A 143 -3.27 18.97 -7.78
N ALA A 144 -2.71 17.79 -8.04
CA ALA A 144 -1.80 17.50 -9.13
C ALA A 144 -1.76 15.98 -9.41
N VAL A 145 -1.26 15.60 -10.58
CA VAL A 145 -1.03 14.20 -10.94
C VAL A 145 0.44 13.87 -10.76
N ALA A 146 0.74 12.82 -9.98
CA ALA A 146 2.07 12.28 -9.82
C ALA A 146 2.48 11.55 -11.10
N ARG A 147 3.62 11.96 -11.67
CA ARG A 147 4.19 11.44 -12.92
C ARG A 147 5.64 11.05 -12.70
N THR A 148 6.17 10.17 -13.55
CA THR A 148 7.60 9.81 -13.55
C THR A 148 8.04 9.29 -12.17
N HIS A 149 7.36 8.27 -11.67
CA HIS A 149 7.69 7.71 -10.35
C HIS A 149 9.11 7.10 -10.35
N LEU A 150 9.93 7.57 -9.42
CA LEU A 150 11.29 7.09 -9.14
C LEU A 150 11.35 6.61 -7.68
N PRO A 151 11.23 5.29 -7.45
CA PRO A 151 11.26 4.72 -6.11
C PRO A 151 12.56 5.00 -5.37
N ASP A 152 12.46 5.24 -4.06
CA ASP A 152 13.60 5.38 -3.15
C ASP A 152 13.61 4.27 -2.09
N HIS A 153 12.47 4.01 -1.44
CA HIS A 153 12.32 2.93 -0.46
C HIS A 153 10.88 2.51 -0.24
N LEU A 154 10.72 1.31 0.34
CA LEU A 154 9.51 0.89 1.06
C LEU A 154 9.79 0.98 2.56
N ALA A 155 8.96 1.71 3.30
CA ALA A 155 8.99 1.76 4.76
C ALA A 155 7.96 0.77 5.33
N LEU A 156 8.40 -0.10 6.24
CA LEU A 156 7.50 -0.83 7.13
C LEU A 156 7.14 0.07 8.31
N LEU A 157 5.86 0.10 8.68
CA LEU A 157 5.32 1.01 9.69
C LEU A 157 4.63 0.26 10.85
N PRO A 158 5.33 -0.57 11.64
CA PRO A 158 4.73 -1.18 12.83
C PRO A 158 4.19 -0.09 13.77
N GLY A 159 2.89 -0.16 14.07
CA GLY A 159 2.21 0.80 14.96
C GLY A 159 1.95 2.19 14.37
N GLN A 160 2.13 2.41 13.06
CA GLN A 160 1.80 3.67 12.38
C GLN A 160 0.99 3.38 11.12
N VAL A 161 0.18 4.35 10.67
CA VAL A 161 -0.63 4.22 9.45
C VAL A 161 0.12 4.82 8.26
N GLY A 162 0.18 4.10 7.15
CA GLY A 162 0.81 4.54 5.91
C GLY A 162 -0.02 5.55 5.12
N ALA A 163 0.62 6.26 4.18
CA ALA A 163 -0.06 7.17 3.25
C ALA A 163 -1.03 6.42 2.32
N CYS A 164 -0.64 5.23 1.89
CA CYS A 164 -1.55 4.20 1.40
C CYS A 164 -1.63 3.15 2.50
N SER A 165 -2.71 3.18 3.29
CA SER A 165 -2.87 2.29 4.45
C SER A 165 -3.33 0.89 4.06
N VAL A 166 -3.39 -0.01 5.05
CA VAL A 166 -4.00 -1.34 4.89
C VAL A 166 -5.46 -1.26 4.47
N ASP A 167 -6.18 -0.31 5.06
CA ASP A 167 -7.59 -0.02 4.74
C ASP A 167 -7.72 0.54 3.31
N ALA A 168 -6.76 1.35 2.86
CA ALA A 168 -6.70 1.88 1.51
C ALA A 168 -6.23 0.85 0.45
N GLY A 169 -5.90 -0.38 0.87
CA GLY A 169 -5.56 -1.47 -0.04
C GLY A 169 -4.08 -1.88 -0.05
N CYS A 170 -3.21 -1.15 0.65
CA CYS A 170 -1.76 -1.37 0.69
C CYS A 170 -1.30 -2.24 1.86
N GLY A 171 -0.01 -2.54 1.94
CA GLY A 171 0.56 -3.23 3.09
C GLY A 171 0.99 -4.66 2.82
N LEU A 172 1.64 -5.22 3.85
CA LEU A 172 2.12 -6.59 3.91
C LEU A 172 1.08 -7.47 4.62
N LEU A 173 1.04 -8.77 4.29
CA LEU A 173 0.18 -9.75 4.97
C LEU A 173 -1.31 -9.37 5.03
N ARG A 174 -1.80 -8.60 4.07
CA ARG A 174 -3.24 -8.40 3.90
C ARG A 174 -3.89 -9.77 3.73
N ASN A 175 -4.90 -10.09 4.55
CA ASN A 175 -5.64 -11.33 4.39
C ASN A 175 -6.32 -11.34 3.01
N SER A 176 -6.11 -12.43 2.30
CA SER A 176 -6.39 -12.57 0.89
C SER A 176 -7.85 -12.97 0.64
N GLU A 177 -8.84 -12.19 1.08
CA GLU A 177 -10.22 -12.39 0.63
C GLU A 177 -10.39 -11.97 -0.84
N ASN A 178 -9.58 -11.01 -1.33
CA ASN A 178 -9.62 -10.58 -2.74
C ASN A 178 -8.78 -11.38 -3.74
N ARG A 179 -7.96 -12.36 -3.30
CA ARG A 179 -7.05 -13.07 -4.23
C ARG A 179 -7.77 -13.91 -5.27
N GLU A 180 -8.98 -14.38 -4.99
CA GLU A 180 -9.76 -15.12 -5.99
C GLU A 180 -10.27 -14.18 -7.07
N LEU A 181 -10.89 -13.05 -6.70
CA LEU A 181 -11.33 -12.01 -7.63
C LEU A 181 -10.18 -11.49 -8.51
N ASP A 182 -9.02 -11.18 -7.91
CA ASP A 182 -7.84 -10.70 -8.64
C ASP A 182 -7.27 -11.75 -9.63
N GLN A 183 -7.33 -13.03 -9.27
CA GLN A 183 -6.89 -14.13 -10.16
C GLN A 183 -7.89 -14.33 -11.30
N PHE A 184 -9.19 -14.23 -11.03
CA PHE A 184 -10.22 -14.32 -12.06
C PHE A 184 -10.15 -13.16 -13.03
N ASP A 185 -9.95 -11.92 -12.57
CA ASP A 185 -9.79 -10.75 -13.44
C ASP A 185 -8.60 -10.93 -14.39
N HIS A 186 -7.46 -11.37 -13.88
CA HIS A 186 -6.29 -11.65 -14.70
C HIS A 186 -6.51 -12.84 -15.66
N LEU A 187 -7.26 -13.86 -15.25
CA LEU A 187 -7.59 -15.00 -16.12
C LEU A 187 -8.61 -14.61 -17.20
N ALA A 188 -9.57 -13.75 -16.89
CA ALA A 188 -10.55 -13.20 -17.83
C ALA A 188 -9.88 -12.30 -18.89
N GLU A 189 -8.84 -11.56 -18.51
CA GLU A 189 -8.02 -10.80 -19.47
C GLU A 189 -7.26 -11.73 -20.45
N ILE A 190 -6.77 -12.88 -19.97
CA ILE A 190 -6.01 -13.84 -20.80
C ILE A 190 -6.93 -14.76 -21.60
N PHE A 191 -8.08 -15.10 -21.05
CA PHE A 191 -9.06 -16.01 -21.61
C PHE A 191 -10.45 -15.35 -21.60
N PRO A 192 -10.75 -14.47 -22.56
CA PRO A 192 -12.02 -13.75 -22.61
C PRO A 192 -13.25 -14.65 -22.61
N PHE A 193 -13.11 -15.91 -23.04
CA PHE A 193 -14.17 -16.91 -23.05
C PHE A 193 -14.63 -17.30 -21.63
N LEU A 194 -13.82 -17.06 -20.59
CA LEU A 194 -14.20 -17.37 -19.21
C LEU A 194 -15.34 -16.47 -18.71
N ASN A 195 -15.54 -15.30 -19.32
CA ASN A 195 -16.66 -14.41 -19.01
C ASN A 195 -18.02 -15.02 -19.39
N ASP A 196 -18.06 -15.96 -20.34
CA ASP A 196 -19.29 -16.64 -20.76
C ASP A 196 -19.62 -17.87 -19.87
N VAL A 197 -18.73 -18.23 -18.94
CA VAL A 197 -18.85 -19.45 -18.10
C VAL A 197 -19.28 -19.11 -16.67
N TYR A 198 -19.21 -17.85 -16.27
CA TYR A 198 -19.61 -17.38 -14.95
C TYR A 198 -20.56 -16.18 -15.06
N GLU A 199 -21.87 -16.44 -15.08
CA GLU A 199 -22.85 -15.42 -14.70
C GLU A 199 -22.88 -15.38 -13.16
N PRO A 200 -22.45 -14.29 -12.51
CA PRO A 200 -22.70 -14.14 -11.08
C PRO A 200 -24.22 -14.14 -10.87
N GLU A 201 -24.72 -14.94 -9.93
CA GLU A 201 -26.11 -14.82 -9.48
C GLU A 201 -26.35 -13.34 -9.14
N THR A 202 -27.21 -12.69 -9.92
CA THR A 202 -27.71 -11.36 -9.59
C THR A 202 -28.57 -11.54 -8.36
N ASP A 203 -28.11 -10.97 -7.24
CA ASP A 203 -28.94 -10.81 -6.05
C ASP A 203 -30.07 -9.84 -6.43
N ASP A 204 -31.18 -10.41 -6.89
CA ASP A 204 -32.46 -9.74 -7.13
C ASP A 204 -33.04 -9.30 -5.78
N ALA A 205 -32.43 -8.28 -5.18
CA ALA A 205 -33.06 -7.53 -4.11
C ALA A 205 -34.08 -6.57 -4.74
N GLN A 206 -35.32 -7.06 -4.76
CA GLN A 206 -36.51 -6.37 -5.19
C GLN A 206 -36.63 -4.98 -4.55
N SER A 207 -37.00 -4.02 -5.41
CA SER A 207 -37.56 -2.73 -5.04
C SER A 207 -38.82 -2.90 -4.19
N GLU A 208 -38.84 -2.32 -2.99
CA GLU A 208 -40.09 -1.84 -2.38
C GLU A 208 -39.90 -0.41 -1.87
N GLU A 209 -40.76 0.44 -2.40
CA GLU A 209 -40.97 1.84 -2.05
C GLU A 209 -41.94 1.92 -0.86
N ALA A 210 -41.58 2.63 0.21
CA ALA A 210 -42.56 3.11 1.19
C ALA A 210 -42.07 4.38 1.93
N ALA A 211 -42.75 5.47 1.58
CA ALA A 211 -43.10 6.69 2.33
C ALA A 211 -42.41 7.06 3.66
N GLU A 212 -41.90 8.30 3.65
CA GLU A 212 -41.86 9.36 4.68
C GLU A 212 -42.62 9.12 6.01
N GLU A 213 -41.95 9.42 7.13
CA GLU A 213 -42.46 10.32 8.19
C GLU A 213 -41.32 10.82 9.11
N ASP A 214 -41.46 12.07 9.55
CA ASP A 214 -40.49 12.92 10.24
C ASP A 214 -40.03 12.44 11.63
N GLU A 215 -38.76 12.70 11.99
CA GLU A 215 -38.46 13.26 13.31
C GLU A 215 -37.16 14.07 13.37
N ILE A 216 -37.29 15.25 13.98
CA ILE A 216 -36.28 16.29 14.23
C ILE A 216 -35.37 15.88 15.39
N VAL A 217 -34.04 15.97 15.26
CA VAL A 217 -33.14 16.12 16.44
C VAL A 217 -31.98 17.10 16.18
N ALA A 218 -31.77 17.96 17.17
CA ALA A 218 -30.97 19.17 17.20
C ALA A 218 -29.44 19.00 17.08
N TYR A 219 -28.80 20.01 16.48
CA TYR A 219 -27.36 20.27 16.55
C TYR A 219 -27.01 21.06 17.82
N TYR A 220 -26.00 20.61 18.58
CA TYR A 220 -25.32 21.43 19.59
C TYR A 220 -23.88 21.69 19.18
N PHE A 221 -23.57 22.97 18.94
CA PHE A 221 -22.22 23.53 18.86
C PHE A 221 -21.79 24.10 20.22
N GLY A 222 -20.49 23.99 20.52
CA GLY A 222 -19.79 24.76 21.57
C GLY A 222 -19.11 23.84 22.59
N SER A 223 -17.87 24.06 23.01
CA SER A 223 -17.09 25.29 22.98
C SER A 223 -15.60 24.97 23.17
N GLY A 224 -14.75 25.68 22.43
CA GLY A 224 -13.39 25.93 22.87
C GLY A 224 -13.42 26.91 24.05
N GLY A 225 -12.55 26.67 25.02
CA GLY A 225 -12.29 27.57 26.13
C GLY A 225 -10.82 27.54 26.51
N ALA A 226 -10.13 28.64 26.25
CA ALA A 226 -8.99 29.17 27.01
C ALA A 226 -9.26 30.69 27.18
N PRO A 227 -8.65 31.45 28.12
CA PRO A 227 -7.55 31.12 29.05
C PRO A 227 -7.77 31.60 30.51
N ILE A 228 -6.84 31.21 31.41
CA ILE A 228 -6.16 32.07 32.41
C ILE A 228 -4.78 31.47 32.68
#